data_AF-A0AAD9Z248-F1
#
_entry.id   AF-A0AAD9Z248-F1
#
_cell.length_a   1.000
_cell.length_b   1.000
_cell.length_c   1.000
_cell.angle_alpha   90.00
_cell.angle_beta   90.00
_cell.angle_gamma   90.00
#
_symmetry.space_group_name_H-M   'P 1'
#
loop_
_entity.id
_entity.type
_entity.pdbx_description
1 polymer ?
#
loop_
_entity_poly.entity_id
_entity_poly.type
_entity_poly.pdbx_seq_one_letter_code
_entity_poly.pdbx_strand_id
1 'polypeptide(L)'
;MAGLRASNGGPPMDLVRDWNGRGPSAGCVLYSTGLDQQDSLLSSAILGLLLTFGVFNRITFPAFVLIPCLYLIPHFLRKPLALLALFSTTLLITLLAITIDTSFYQPSKPLFSTLFNKPTFTPFNSLLYNSQPSNLATHGLHPHYQHLVANLPLLLGPALYLFLSVRIEKPTTLPLLSAISGTALLSCIPHQEPRFLLPAVPLILSSLHLPTSKTLKQYWLAAWILFNAIMGISMGIYHQGGVVPAQAWLGQQKELGAHMQEVMWWRTYSPPVWLMDHNPIRTTDLMGMPFIEMQNKIDTALGKECNTNKSIGLVAPFSSAELDASWAERDLVLEEIWRYGRHLNLDDLEFGEEGVLGTLRRVVGRRGLVVRRVRRICQDAGGGTMHGDW
;
A
#
# COMPACT_ATOMS: atom_id res chain seq x y z
N MET A 1 22.49 43.19 -32.19
CA MET A 1 23.26 42.05 -31.64
C MET A 1 22.26 41.07 -31.03
N ALA A 2 22.44 39.78 -31.38
CA ALA A 2 21.68 38.56 -31.04
C ALA A 2 20.72 38.62 -29.82
N GLY A 3 19.49 38.09 -29.81
CA GLY A 3 18.86 37.07 -30.66
C GLY A 3 18.75 35.75 -29.91
N LEU A 4 17.61 35.47 -29.25
CA LEU A 4 17.18 34.13 -28.81
C LEU A 4 15.64 34.13 -28.63
N ARG A 5 14.94 33.60 -29.65
CA ARG A 5 13.51 33.26 -29.61
C ARG A 5 13.35 31.82 -30.10
N ALA A 6 12.72 31.00 -29.26
CA ALA A 6 11.86 29.85 -29.52
C ALA A 6 12.13 28.96 -30.75
N SER A 7 12.56 27.72 -30.50
CA SER A 7 12.34 26.60 -31.42
C SER A 7 10.98 25.96 -31.14
N ASN A 8 9.99 26.26 -31.99
CA ASN A 8 8.76 25.48 -32.16
C ASN A 8 8.86 24.69 -33.46
N GLY A 9 8.40 23.44 -33.42
CA GLY A 9 7.83 22.73 -34.58
C GLY A 9 8.82 22.24 -35.65
N GLY A 10 9.32 21.02 -35.49
CA GLY A 10 9.75 20.24 -36.65
C GLY A 10 8.52 19.79 -37.46
N PRO A 11 8.55 19.83 -38.80
CA PRO A 11 7.43 19.39 -39.64
C PRO A 11 7.31 17.85 -39.62
N PRO A 12 6.19 17.27 -40.09
CA PRO A 12 6.10 15.83 -40.27
C PRO A 12 7.14 15.40 -41.30
N MET A 13 7.81 14.28 -41.04
CA MET A 13 8.72 13.62 -41.98
C MET A 13 7.92 13.06 -43.16
N ASP A 14 7.51 13.94 -44.07
CA ASP A 14 7.21 13.58 -45.45
C ASP A 14 8.54 13.28 -46.15
N LEU A 15 8.59 12.09 -46.73
CA LEU A 15 9.64 11.60 -47.65
C LEU A 15 10.22 12.75 -48.47
N VAL A 16 11.46 13.13 -48.19
CA VAL A 16 12.26 13.99 -49.06
C VAL A 16 12.48 13.23 -50.37
N ARG A 17 11.56 13.42 -51.32
CA ARG A 17 11.83 13.20 -52.73
C ARG A 17 12.80 14.29 -53.15
N ASP A 18 14.07 13.91 -53.26
CA ASP A 18 15.10 14.70 -53.90
C ASP A 18 14.60 15.12 -55.29
N TRP A 19 14.75 16.41 -55.63
CA TRP A 19 14.17 17.06 -56.82
C TRP A 19 14.73 16.51 -58.15
N ASN A 20 15.55 15.45 -58.10
CA ASN A 20 16.22 14.79 -59.23
C ASN A 20 15.78 13.33 -59.46
N GLY A 21 14.70 12.84 -58.83
CA GLY A 21 14.10 11.55 -59.18
C GLY A 21 14.95 10.30 -58.85
N ARG A 22 16.02 10.44 -58.05
CA ARG A 22 16.73 9.28 -57.50
C ARG A 22 16.11 8.92 -56.15
N GLY A 23 15.60 7.69 -56.04
CA GLY A 23 15.18 7.14 -54.75
C GLY A 23 16.35 7.09 -53.75
N PRO A 24 16.07 6.97 -52.45
CA PRO A 24 17.12 6.88 -51.43
C PRO A 24 18.10 5.75 -51.78
N SER A 25 19.40 6.01 -51.65
CA SER A 25 20.43 5.02 -51.94
C SER A 25 20.25 3.80 -51.01
N ALA A 26 20.53 2.59 -51.52
CA ALA A 26 20.36 1.34 -50.76
C ALA A 26 21.07 1.38 -49.40
N GLY A 27 22.21 2.06 -49.30
CA GLY A 27 22.93 2.26 -48.04
C GLY A 27 22.18 3.14 -47.02
N CYS A 28 21.46 4.16 -47.46
CA CYS A 28 20.66 5.03 -46.59
C CYS A 28 19.40 4.31 -46.08
N VAL A 29 18.77 3.50 -46.92
CA VAL A 29 17.64 2.64 -46.53
C VAL A 29 18.09 1.58 -45.53
N LEU A 30 19.21 0.88 -45.79
CA LEU A 30 19.75 -0.14 -44.88
C LEU A 30 20.15 0.45 -43.52
N TYR A 31 20.80 1.63 -43.51
CA TYR A 31 21.17 2.32 -42.28
C TYR A 31 19.93 2.77 -41.47
N SER A 32 18.92 3.32 -42.14
CA SER A 32 17.65 3.71 -41.51
C SER A 32 16.89 2.49 -40.95
N THR A 33 16.87 1.37 -41.68
CA THR A 33 16.26 0.13 -41.18
C THR A 33 17.04 -0.48 -40.02
N GLY A 34 18.37 -0.38 -40.03
CA GLY A 34 19.23 -0.85 -38.94
C GLY A 34 19.05 -0.05 -37.65
N LEU A 35 18.95 1.27 -37.75
CA LEU A 35 18.65 2.14 -36.60
C LEU A 35 17.25 1.89 -36.03
N ASP A 36 16.22 1.84 -36.89
CA ASP A 36 14.83 1.55 -36.46
C ASP A 36 14.68 0.13 -35.86
N GLN A 37 15.57 -0.80 -36.23
CA GLN A 37 15.65 -2.12 -35.62
C GLN A 37 16.32 -2.07 -34.24
N GLN A 38 17.45 -1.36 -34.10
CA GLN A 38 18.13 -1.18 -32.82
C GLN A 38 17.25 -0.47 -31.78
N ASP A 39 16.55 0.59 -32.19
CA ASP A 39 15.63 1.34 -31.32
C ASP A 39 14.44 0.47 -30.86
N SER A 40 13.91 -0.38 -31.75
CA SER A 40 12.84 -1.31 -31.43
C SER A 40 13.29 -2.43 -30.47
N LEU A 41 14.52 -2.93 -30.62
CA LEU A 41 15.12 -3.91 -29.72
C LEU A 41 15.33 -3.31 -28.31
N LEU A 42 15.94 -2.12 -28.24
CA LEU A 42 16.19 -1.44 -26.97
C LEU A 42 14.89 -1.10 -26.25
N SER A 43 13.91 -0.54 -26.96
CA SER A 43 12.59 -0.22 -26.39
C SER A 43 11.88 -1.45 -25.85
N SER A 44 11.98 -2.58 -26.55
CA SER A 44 11.37 -3.85 -26.13
C SER A 44 12.08 -4.49 -24.95
N ALA A 45 13.41 -4.38 -24.88
CA ALA A 45 14.19 -4.78 -23.72
C ALA A 45 13.82 -3.94 -22.47
N ILE A 46 13.76 -2.61 -22.61
CA ILE A 46 13.31 -1.71 -21.55
C ILE A 46 11.89 -2.05 -21.11
N LEU A 47 10.98 -2.34 -22.04
CA LEU A 47 9.63 -2.78 -21.71
C LEU A 47 9.64 -4.07 -20.89
N GLY A 48 10.43 -5.08 -21.28
CA GLY A 48 10.58 -6.32 -20.50
C GLY A 48 11.10 -6.10 -19.08
N LEU A 49 12.09 -5.21 -18.92
CA LEU A 49 12.59 -4.77 -17.61
C LEU A 49 11.48 -4.12 -16.77
N LEU A 50 10.73 -3.16 -17.34
CA LEU A 50 9.66 -2.44 -16.65
C LEU A 50 8.49 -3.36 -16.28
N LEU A 51 8.12 -4.29 -17.17
CA LEU A 51 7.08 -5.29 -16.91
C LEU A 51 7.47 -6.16 -15.71
N THR A 52 8.71 -6.66 -15.70
CA THR A 52 9.21 -7.52 -14.61
C THR A 52 9.26 -6.74 -13.29
N PHE A 53 9.87 -5.56 -13.30
CA PHE A 53 9.97 -4.71 -12.12
C PHE A 53 8.59 -4.30 -11.59
N GLY A 54 7.65 -3.99 -12.49
CA GLY A 54 6.26 -3.69 -12.13
C GLY A 54 5.57 -4.86 -11.43
N VAL A 55 5.68 -6.08 -11.97
CA VAL A 55 5.07 -7.29 -11.39
C VAL A 55 5.66 -7.65 -10.03
N PHE A 56 6.99 -7.59 -9.88
CA PHE A 56 7.66 -7.92 -8.62
C PHE A 56 7.40 -6.90 -7.51
N ASN A 57 7.29 -5.60 -7.83
CA ASN A 57 6.95 -4.58 -6.83
C ASN A 57 5.45 -4.51 -6.52
N ARG A 58 4.59 -4.81 -7.50
CA ARG A 58 3.15 -4.66 -7.36
C ARG A 58 2.42 -5.74 -8.14
N ILE A 59 1.84 -6.69 -7.40
CA ILE A 59 1.10 -7.80 -8.01
C ILE A 59 -0.13 -7.36 -8.83
N THR A 60 -0.65 -6.15 -8.58
CA THR A 60 -1.75 -5.56 -9.35
C THR A 60 -1.31 -4.91 -10.68
N PHE A 61 -0.01 -4.79 -10.94
CA PHE A 61 0.54 -4.12 -12.13
C PHE A 61 0.06 -4.72 -13.47
N PRO A 62 -0.02 -6.07 -13.64
CA PRO A 62 -0.55 -6.68 -14.87
C PRO A 62 -1.92 -6.17 -15.28
N ALA A 63 -2.81 -5.87 -14.33
CA ALA A 63 -4.16 -5.38 -14.61
C ALA A 63 -4.14 -4.06 -15.39
N PHE A 64 -3.16 -3.19 -15.12
CA PHE A 64 -3.04 -1.89 -15.80
C PHE A 64 -2.31 -1.99 -17.14
N VAL A 65 -1.34 -2.90 -17.29
CA VAL A 65 -0.53 -2.97 -18.52
C VAL A 65 -1.13 -3.87 -19.61
N LEU A 66 -2.11 -4.71 -19.26
CA LEU A 66 -2.71 -5.69 -20.19
C LEU A 66 -3.16 -5.05 -21.51
N ILE A 67 -4.01 -4.01 -21.44
CA ILE A 67 -4.51 -3.34 -22.64
C ILE A 67 -3.38 -2.67 -23.44
N PRO A 68 -2.49 -1.83 -22.85
CA PRO A 68 -1.30 -1.34 -23.55
C PRO A 68 -0.49 -2.42 -24.26
N CYS A 69 -0.29 -3.59 -23.65
CA CYS A 69 0.43 -4.69 -24.26
C CYS A 69 -0.31 -5.30 -25.48
N LEU A 70 -1.64 -5.39 -25.44
CA LEU A 70 -2.42 -5.88 -26.59
C LEU A 70 -2.28 -4.97 -27.82
N TYR A 71 -2.18 -3.64 -27.61
CA TYR A 71 -1.92 -2.69 -28.71
C TYR A 71 -0.56 -2.89 -29.39
N LEU A 72 0.40 -3.55 -28.73
CA LEU A 72 1.72 -3.83 -29.28
C LEU A 72 1.79 -5.12 -30.11
N ILE A 73 0.72 -5.93 -30.15
CA ILE A 73 0.70 -7.19 -30.94
C ILE A 73 1.09 -6.95 -32.41
N PRO A 74 0.52 -5.97 -33.15
CA PRO A 74 0.89 -5.75 -34.54
C PRO A 74 2.35 -5.31 -34.72
N HIS A 75 2.97 -4.70 -33.70
CA HIS A 75 4.40 -4.35 -33.74
C HIS A 75 5.26 -5.61 -33.68
N PHE A 76 4.99 -6.50 -32.73
CA PHE A 76 5.75 -7.75 -32.56
C PHE A 76 5.56 -8.74 -33.71
N LEU A 77 4.38 -8.75 -34.34
CA LEU A 77 4.16 -9.55 -35.56
C LEU A 77 5.03 -9.08 -36.73
N ARG A 78 5.33 -7.78 -36.83
CA ARG A 78 6.20 -7.22 -37.88
C ARG A 78 7.69 -7.30 -37.53
N LYS A 79 8.04 -7.21 -36.24
CA LYS A 79 9.40 -7.21 -35.72
C LYS A 79 9.59 -8.32 -34.67
N PRO A 80 9.76 -9.60 -35.07
CA PRO A 80 9.85 -10.72 -34.13
C PRO A 80 11.11 -10.66 -33.23
N LEU A 81 12.21 -10.06 -33.70
CA LEU A 81 13.41 -9.89 -32.88
C LEU A 81 13.18 -8.95 -31.68
N ALA A 82 12.28 -7.98 -31.80
CA ALA A 82 11.87 -7.14 -30.69
C ALA A 82 11.13 -7.93 -29.60
N LEU A 83 10.31 -8.92 -30.00
CA LEU A 83 9.67 -9.85 -29.06
C LEU A 83 10.71 -10.73 -28.35
N LEU A 84 11.73 -11.20 -29.07
CA LEU A 84 12.83 -11.96 -28.48
C LEU A 84 13.61 -11.11 -27.46
N ALA A 85 13.87 -9.84 -27.77
CA ALA A 85 14.51 -8.91 -26.83
C ALA A 85 13.67 -8.73 -25.57
N LEU A 86 12.36 -8.48 -25.71
CA LEU A 86 11.43 -8.38 -24.58
C LEU A 86 11.45 -9.64 -23.71
N PHE A 87 11.34 -10.83 -24.32
CA PHE A 87 11.32 -12.09 -23.60
C PHE A 87 12.65 -12.36 -22.89
N SER A 88 13.77 -12.14 -23.58
CA SER A 88 15.12 -12.36 -23.03
C SER A 88 15.37 -11.45 -21.83
N THR A 89 15.03 -10.16 -21.92
CA THR A 89 15.17 -9.24 -20.79
C THR A 89 14.22 -9.60 -19.65
N THR A 90 12.95 -9.93 -19.94
CA THR A 90 11.98 -10.36 -18.92
C THR A 90 12.48 -11.59 -18.16
N LEU A 91 12.97 -12.60 -18.87
CA LEU A 91 13.51 -13.82 -18.28
C LEU A 91 14.74 -13.53 -17.41
N LEU A 92 15.70 -12.77 -17.93
CA LEU A 92 16.92 -12.41 -17.20
C LEU A 92 16.62 -11.68 -15.89
N ILE A 93 15.76 -10.65 -15.95
CA ILE A 93 15.39 -9.87 -14.77
C ILE A 93 14.55 -10.68 -13.79
N THR A 94 13.69 -11.58 -14.28
CA THR A 94 12.90 -12.48 -13.43
C THR A 94 13.81 -13.42 -12.65
N LEU A 95 14.80 -14.03 -13.31
CA LEU A 95 15.78 -14.91 -12.66
C LEU A 95 16.60 -14.15 -11.61
N LEU A 96 17.02 -12.91 -11.92
CA LEU A 96 17.72 -12.05 -10.97
C LEU A 96 16.84 -11.73 -9.76
N ALA A 97 15.59 -11.34 -9.97
CA ALA A 97 14.64 -11.02 -8.90
C ALA A 97 14.36 -12.23 -8.00
N ILE A 98 14.13 -13.42 -8.58
CA ILE A 98 13.98 -14.68 -7.83
C ILE A 98 15.24 -14.98 -7.02
N THR A 99 16.43 -14.70 -7.56
CA THR A 99 17.70 -14.91 -6.85
C THR A 99 17.83 -14.00 -5.64
N ILE A 100 17.51 -12.71 -5.81
CA ILE A 100 17.51 -11.72 -4.74
C ILE A 100 16.48 -12.07 -3.66
N ASP A 101 15.25 -12.41 -4.05
CA ASP A 101 14.21 -12.78 -3.11
C ASP A 101 14.54 -14.08 -2.37
N THR A 102 15.14 -15.06 -3.05
CA THR A 102 15.56 -16.32 -2.42
C THR A 102 16.64 -16.10 -1.38
N SER A 103 17.64 -15.26 -1.67
CA SER A 103 18.70 -14.94 -0.71
C SER A 103 18.17 -14.14 0.48
N PHE A 104 17.22 -13.22 0.24
CA PHE A 104 16.63 -12.39 1.28
C PHE A 104 15.70 -13.18 2.21
N TYR A 105 14.78 -13.98 1.68
CA TYR A 105 13.77 -14.70 2.47
C TYR A 105 14.26 -16.04 3.03
N GLN A 106 15.37 -16.59 2.53
CA GLN A 106 15.94 -17.86 3.00
C GLN A 106 17.45 -17.76 3.31
N PRO A 107 17.88 -16.83 4.20
CA PRO A 107 19.30 -16.52 4.40
C PRO A 107 20.10 -17.66 5.04
N SER A 108 19.44 -18.57 5.76
CA SER A 108 20.08 -19.67 6.48
C SER A 108 20.34 -20.92 5.62
N LYS A 109 19.95 -20.90 4.33
CA LYS A 109 20.07 -22.06 3.43
C LYS A 109 21.09 -21.80 2.33
N PRO A 110 21.80 -22.83 1.83
CA PRO A 110 22.70 -22.67 0.69
C PRO A 110 21.91 -22.20 -0.55
N LEU A 111 22.31 -21.06 -1.11
CA LEU A 111 21.59 -20.37 -2.18
C LEU A 111 21.39 -21.25 -3.42
N PHE A 112 22.46 -21.85 -3.95
CA PHE A 112 22.38 -22.69 -5.15
C PHE A 112 21.39 -23.84 -5.01
N SER A 113 21.48 -24.64 -3.94
CA SER A 113 20.53 -25.74 -3.70
C SER A 113 19.09 -25.23 -3.55
N THR A 114 18.91 -24.08 -2.89
CA THR A 114 17.58 -23.50 -2.69
C THR A 114 16.98 -23.00 -4.00
N LEU A 115 17.78 -22.40 -4.89
CA LEU A 115 17.31 -21.94 -6.21
C LEU A 115 16.80 -23.09 -7.09
N PHE A 116 17.44 -24.26 -7.04
CA PHE A 116 17.01 -25.42 -7.81
C PHE A 116 15.82 -26.16 -7.20
N ASN A 117 15.74 -26.24 -5.86
CA ASN A 117 14.73 -27.06 -5.18
C ASN A 117 13.49 -26.30 -4.74
N LYS A 118 13.66 -25.07 -4.24
CA LYS A 118 12.57 -24.26 -3.66
C LYS A 118 12.86 -22.76 -3.76
N PRO A 119 12.91 -22.20 -4.99
CA PRO A 119 13.15 -20.78 -5.19
C PRO A 119 11.97 -19.95 -4.64
N THR A 120 12.27 -18.77 -4.09
CA THR A 120 11.26 -17.82 -3.66
C THR A 120 10.77 -17.02 -4.87
N PHE A 121 9.65 -17.45 -5.48
CA PHE A 121 9.00 -16.68 -6.55
C PHE A 121 7.86 -15.83 -5.98
N THR A 122 8.20 -14.60 -5.56
CA THR A 122 7.30 -13.74 -4.76
C THR A 122 5.95 -13.42 -5.43
N PRO A 123 5.88 -12.98 -6.71
CA PRO A 123 4.58 -12.78 -7.38
C PRO A 123 3.70 -14.02 -7.40
N PHE A 124 4.28 -15.20 -7.68
CA PHE A 124 3.55 -16.46 -7.73
C PHE A 124 3.06 -16.89 -6.33
N ASN A 125 3.91 -16.78 -5.31
CA ASN A 125 3.54 -17.05 -3.93
C ASN A 125 2.41 -16.12 -3.45
N SER A 126 2.47 -14.84 -3.83
CA SER A 126 1.40 -13.88 -3.55
C SER A 126 0.08 -14.25 -4.22
N LEU A 127 0.11 -14.70 -5.48
CA LEU A 127 -1.09 -15.19 -6.17
C LEU A 127 -1.69 -16.42 -5.49
N LEU A 128 -0.86 -17.40 -5.13
CA LEU A 128 -1.32 -18.62 -4.45
C LEU A 128 -1.94 -18.30 -3.08
N TYR A 129 -1.31 -17.41 -2.32
CA TYR A 129 -1.83 -16.93 -1.04
C TYR A 129 -3.19 -16.25 -1.20
N ASN A 130 -3.31 -15.33 -2.18
CA ASN A 130 -4.53 -14.57 -2.48
C ASN A 130 -5.54 -15.34 -3.34
N SER A 131 -5.32 -16.60 -3.65
CA SER A 131 -6.33 -17.46 -4.29
C SER A 131 -7.18 -18.22 -3.27
N GLN A 132 -6.77 -18.25 -1.99
CA GLN A 132 -7.45 -18.98 -0.93
C GLN A 132 -8.42 -18.06 -0.18
N PRO A 133 -9.75 -18.32 -0.22
CA PRO A 133 -10.74 -17.45 0.43
C PRO A 133 -10.53 -17.26 1.94
N SER A 134 -9.99 -18.27 2.62
CA SER A 134 -9.66 -18.20 4.05
C SER A 134 -8.63 -17.12 4.38
N ASN A 135 -7.65 -16.89 3.48
CA ASN A 135 -6.64 -15.84 3.64
C ASN A 135 -7.21 -14.47 3.28
N LEU A 136 -8.16 -14.39 2.35
CA LEU A 136 -8.80 -13.11 2.02
C LEU A 136 -9.70 -12.64 3.16
N ALA A 137 -10.39 -13.56 3.81
CA ALA A 137 -11.27 -13.27 4.94
C ALA A 137 -10.51 -12.56 6.09
N THR A 138 -9.23 -12.85 6.29
CA THR A 138 -8.41 -12.16 7.30
C THR A 138 -8.08 -10.71 6.95
N HIS A 139 -8.24 -10.31 5.68
CA HIS A 139 -8.01 -8.94 5.21
C HIS A 139 -9.30 -8.18 4.86
N GLY A 140 -10.46 -8.82 5.02
CA GLY A 140 -11.77 -8.25 4.68
C GLY A 140 -12.18 -8.52 3.23
N LEU A 141 -13.48 -8.79 3.07
CA LEU A 141 -14.14 -8.99 1.78
C LEU A 141 -15.00 -7.78 1.45
N HIS A 142 -14.99 -7.37 0.19
CA HIS A 142 -15.71 -6.20 -0.29
C HIS A 142 -16.60 -6.54 -1.48
N PRO A 143 -17.72 -5.81 -1.66
CA PRO A 143 -18.54 -5.94 -2.85
C PRO A 143 -17.78 -5.46 -4.10
N HIS A 144 -18.10 -6.04 -5.26
CA HIS A 144 -17.39 -5.75 -6.52
C HIS A 144 -17.43 -4.27 -6.96
N TYR A 145 -18.35 -3.46 -6.44
CA TYR A 145 -18.45 -2.04 -6.74
C TYR A 145 -17.62 -1.14 -5.80
N GLN A 146 -16.96 -1.68 -4.78
CA GLN A 146 -16.21 -0.91 -3.77
C GLN A 146 -15.16 0.00 -4.42
N HIS A 147 -14.44 -0.50 -5.41
CA HIS A 147 -13.46 0.29 -6.15
C HIS A 147 -14.04 1.54 -6.81
N LEU A 148 -15.24 1.43 -7.38
CA LEU A 148 -15.90 2.53 -8.09
C LEU A 148 -16.57 3.53 -7.15
N VAL A 149 -17.25 3.02 -6.11
CA VAL A 149 -18.13 3.83 -5.24
C VAL A 149 -17.39 4.43 -4.04
N ALA A 150 -16.33 3.79 -3.56
CA ALA A 150 -15.59 4.26 -2.39
C ALA A 150 -14.13 4.60 -2.72
N ASN A 151 -13.39 3.67 -3.32
CA ASN A 151 -11.93 3.83 -3.46
C ASN A 151 -11.56 4.92 -4.47
N LEU A 152 -12.17 4.94 -5.67
CA LEU A 152 -11.91 6.01 -6.65
C LEU A 152 -12.31 7.40 -6.13
N PRO A 153 -13.49 7.61 -5.53
CA PRO A 153 -13.84 8.90 -4.93
C PRO A 153 -12.86 9.33 -3.84
N LEU A 154 -12.41 8.40 -3.00
CA LEU A 154 -11.41 8.68 -1.96
C LEU A 154 -10.07 9.13 -2.54
N LEU A 155 -9.64 8.55 -3.67
CA LEU A 155 -8.35 8.86 -4.29
C LEU A 155 -8.40 10.09 -5.21
N LEU A 156 -9.52 10.29 -5.91
CA LEU A 156 -9.67 11.35 -6.91
C LEU A 156 -10.34 12.61 -6.35
N GLY A 157 -11.15 12.54 -5.30
CA GLY A 157 -11.88 13.70 -4.78
C GLY A 157 -12.55 14.53 -5.90
N PRO A 158 -12.30 15.84 -6.02
CA PRO A 158 -12.88 16.69 -7.07
C PRO A 158 -12.55 16.30 -8.52
N ALA A 159 -11.48 15.55 -8.80
CA ALA A 159 -11.21 15.08 -10.17
C ALA A 159 -12.19 14.00 -10.62
N LEU A 160 -12.88 13.33 -9.69
CA LEU A 160 -13.91 12.35 -10.02
C LEU A 160 -14.98 12.98 -10.92
N TYR A 161 -15.39 14.21 -10.65
CA TYR A 161 -16.39 14.91 -11.48
C TYR A 161 -15.90 15.10 -12.92
N LEU A 162 -14.64 15.49 -13.09
CA LEU A 162 -14.04 15.63 -14.43
C LEU A 162 -13.92 14.28 -15.14
N PHE A 163 -13.57 13.22 -14.40
CA PHE A 163 -13.51 11.85 -14.91
C PHE A 163 -14.88 11.35 -15.40
N LEU A 164 -15.94 11.55 -14.61
CA LEU A 164 -17.31 11.20 -14.99
C LEU A 164 -17.85 12.07 -16.13
N SER A 165 -17.30 13.28 -16.30
CA SER A 165 -17.66 14.19 -17.39
C SER A 165 -16.91 13.92 -18.71
N VAL A 166 -15.98 12.97 -18.74
CA VAL A 166 -15.28 12.59 -19.97
C VAL A 166 -16.31 12.00 -20.95
N ARG A 167 -16.55 12.72 -22.05
CA ARG A 167 -17.38 12.21 -23.15
C ARG A 167 -16.64 11.08 -23.86
N ILE A 168 -17.27 9.91 -23.88
CA ILE A 168 -16.81 8.68 -24.56
C ILE A 168 -16.64 8.89 -26.08
N GLU A 169 -17.22 9.95 -26.64
CA GLU A 169 -17.13 10.33 -28.06
C GLU A 169 -15.70 10.70 -28.51
N LYS A 170 -14.80 11.05 -27.59
CA LYS A 170 -13.38 11.29 -27.93
C LYS A 170 -12.59 9.98 -27.88
N PRO A 171 -11.60 9.77 -28.76
CA PRO A 171 -10.75 8.58 -28.69
C PRO A 171 -10.13 8.51 -27.29
N THR A 172 -10.48 7.47 -26.54
CA THR A 172 -9.95 7.24 -25.20
C THR A 172 -8.44 7.09 -25.31
N THR A 173 -7.69 7.92 -24.59
CA THR A 173 -6.24 7.83 -24.55
C THR A 173 -5.84 6.47 -23.96
N LEU A 174 -4.70 5.91 -24.40
CA LEU A 174 -4.22 4.63 -23.88
C LEU A 174 -4.06 4.61 -22.34
N PRO A 175 -3.59 5.69 -21.66
CA PRO A 175 -3.59 5.78 -20.20
C PRO A 175 -4.98 5.65 -19.59
N LEU A 176 -5.99 6.31 -20.14
CA LEU A 176 -7.37 6.23 -19.64
C LEU A 176 -7.91 4.81 -19.78
N LEU A 177 -7.68 4.16 -20.93
CA LEU A 177 -8.11 2.79 -21.15
C LEU A 177 -7.42 1.82 -20.18
N SER A 178 -6.12 1.99 -19.95
CA SER A 178 -5.34 1.25 -18.95
C SER A 178 -5.90 1.43 -17.52
N ALA A 179 -6.28 2.65 -17.14
CA ALA A 179 -6.87 2.92 -15.83
C ALA A 179 -8.24 2.27 -15.65
N ILE A 180 -9.11 2.39 -16.67
CA ILE A 180 -10.46 1.82 -16.65
C ILE A 180 -10.38 0.29 -16.63
N SER A 181 -9.59 -0.31 -17.52
CA SER A 181 -9.45 -1.77 -17.59
C SER A 181 -8.80 -2.33 -16.33
N GLY A 182 -7.76 -1.69 -15.81
CA GLY A 182 -7.10 -2.12 -14.57
C GLY A 182 -8.03 -2.04 -13.37
N THR A 183 -8.80 -0.96 -13.25
CA THR A 183 -9.82 -0.82 -12.20
C THR A 183 -10.90 -1.89 -12.32
N ALA A 184 -11.39 -2.15 -13.53
CA ALA A 184 -12.41 -3.18 -13.78
C ALA A 184 -11.90 -4.59 -13.42
N LEU A 185 -10.69 -4.95 -13.85
CA LEU A 185 -10.09 -6.25 -13.54
C LEU A 185 -9.86 -6.45 -12.04
N LEU A 186 -9.39 -5.42 -11.33
CA LEU A 186 -9.19 -5.49 -9.88
C LEU A 186 -10.52 -5.50 -9.12
N SER A 187 -11.59 -4.93 -9.68
CA SER A 187 -12.94 -4.99 -9.11
C SER A 187 -13.56 -6.39 -9.11
N CYS A 188 -13.03 -7.31 -9.93
CA CYS A 188 -13.41 -8.72 -9.87
C CYS A 188 -12.83 -9.46 -8.66
N ILE A 189 -11.80 -8.90 -8.01
CA ILE A 189 -11.17 -9.50 -6.83
C ILE A 189 -11.98 -9.10 -5.59
N PRO A 190 -12.34 -10.05 -4.69
CA PRO A 190 -13.15 -9.74 -3.51
C PRO A 190 -12.46 -8.79 -2.52
N HIS A 191 -11.14 -8.87 -2.40
CA HIS A 191 -10.37 -7.99 -1.54
C HIS A 191 -10.01 -6.70 -2.30
N GLN A 192 -10.51 -5.55 -1.85
CA GLN A 192 -10.48 -4.28 -2.58
C GLN A 192 -10.02 -3.13 -1.70
N GLU A 193 -8.72 -2.85 -1.71
CA GLU A 193 -8.15 -1.73 -0.98
C GLU A 193 -7.89 -0.52 -1.89
N PRO A 194 -8.01 0.72 -1.38
CA PRO A 194 -7.70 1.92 -2.16
C PRO A 194 -6.31 1.88 -2.78
N ARG A 195 -5.32 1.31 -2.08
CA ARG A 195 -3.95 1.24 -2.60
C ARG A 195 -3.84 0.47 -3.91
N PHE A 196 -4.73 -0.48 -4.22
CA PHE A 196 -4.69 -1.22 -5.48
C PHE A 196 -4.92 -0.30 -6.70
N LEU A 197 -5.62 0.81 -6.52
CA LEU A 197 -5.92 1.79 -7.57
C LEU A 197 -4.92 2.95 -7.67
N LEU A 198 -3.83 2.98 -6.88
CA LEU A 198 -2.82 4.05 -6.99
C LEU A 198 -2.29 4.25 -8.43
N PRO A 199 -2.07 3.21 -9.27
CA PRO A 199 -1.68 3.42 -10.66
C PRO A 199 -2.77 4.08 -11.51
N ALA A 200 -4.05 3.88 -11.18
CA ALA A 200 -5.16 4.48 -11.92
C ALA A 200 -5.18 6.01 -11.79
N VAL A 201 -4.76 6.55 -10.64
CA VAL A 201 -4.81 7.99 -10.34
C VAL A 201 -4.04 8.83 -11.37
N PRO A 202 -2.71 8.67 -11.58
CA PRO A 202 -1.98 9.46 -12.58
C PRO A 202 -2.43 9.17 -14.03
N LEU A 203 -2.86 7.94 -14.33
CA LEU A 203 -3.36 7.57 -15.65
C LEU A 203 -4.69 8.28 -15.99
N ILE A 204 -5.58 8.40 -15.01
CA ILE A 204 -6.81 9.18 -15.13
C ILE A 204 -6.45 10.66 -15.25
N LEU A 205 -5.71 11.22 -14.30
CA LEU A 205 -5.40 12.65 -14.25
C LEU A 205 -4.69 13.16 -15.51
N SER A 206 -3.78 12.38 -16.09
CA SER A 206 -3.11 12.72 -17.36
C SER A 206 -4.04 12.75 -18.57
N SER A 207 -5.22 12.17 -18.45
CA SER A 207 -6.25 12.09 -19.50
C SER A 207 -7.38 13.10 -19.29
N LEU A 208 -7.44 13.78 -18.14
CA LEU A 208 -8.48 14.76 -17.83
C LEU A 208 -8.14 16.13 -18.40
N HIS A 209 -9.19 16.84 -18.82
CA HIS A 209 -9.11 18.23 -19.22
C HIS A 209 -9.72 19.12 -18.13
N LEU A 210 -9.04 20.21 -17.79
CA LEU A 210 -9.57 21.20 -16.86
C LEU A 210 -10.72 22.00 -17.50
N PRO A 211 -11.64 22.55 -16.69
CA PRO A 211 -12.69 23.44 -17.18
C PRO A 211 -12.13 24.60 -18.02
N THR A 212 -12.82 24.94 -19.11
CA THR A 212 -12.44 26.05 -20.00
C THR A 212 -12.72 27.41 -19.37
N SER A 213 -13.81 27.53 -18.60
CA SER A 213 -14.15 28.74 -17.85
C SER A 213 -13.11 29.02 -16.76
N LYS A 214 -12.54 30.23 -16.76
CA LYS A 214 -11.54 30.68 -15.77
C LYS A 214 -12.07 30.55 -14.34
N THR A 215 -13.31 30.98 -14.11
CA THR A 215 -13.95 30.94 -12.80
C THR A 215 -14.15 29.51 -12.31
N LEU A 216 -14.69 28.62 -13.14
CA LEU A 216 -14.90 27.21 -12.77
C LEU A 216 -13.57 26.49 -12.54
N LYS A 217 -12.55 26.78 -13.35
CA LYS A 217 -11.19 26.26 -13.16
C LYS A 217 -10.59 26.70 -11.83
N GLN A 218 -10.78 27.96 -11.41
CA GLN A 218 -10.30 28.46 -10.13
C GLN A 218 -10.99 27.76 -8.95
N TYR A 219 -12.32 27.62 -8.99
CA TYR A 219 -13.05 26.88 -7.95
C TYR A 219 -12.64 25.41 -7.89
N TRP A 220 -12.48 24.76 -9.04
CA TRP A 220 -12.03 23.38 -9.10
C TRP A 220 -10.61 23.22 -8.53
N LEU A 221 -9.67 24.12 -8.90
CA LEU A 221 -8.31 24.10 -8.35
C LEU A 221 -8.30 24.34 -6.83
N ALA A 222 -9.08 25.29 -6.34
CA ALA A 222 -9.20 25.54 -4.90
C ALA A 222 -9.75 24.30 -4.17
N ALA A 223 -10.80 23.68 -4.70
CA ALA A 223 -11.36 22.44 -4.15
C ALA A 223 -10.35 21.28 -4.19
N TRP A 224 -9.61 21.14 -5.30
CA TRP A 224 -8.57 20.12 -5.46
C TRP A 224 -7.45 20.28 -4.43
N ILE A 225 -6.92 21.49 -4.28
CA ILE A 225 -5.87 21.80 -3.30
C ILE A 225 -6.38 21.55 -1.88
N LEU A 226 -7.57 22.04 -1.56
CA LEU A 226 -8.17 21.86 -0.24
C LEU A 226 -8.38 20.38 0.08
N PHE A 227 -8.93 19.61 -0.87
CA PHE A 227 -9.13 18.17 -0.73
C PHE A 227 -7.81 17.45 -0.46
N ASN A 228 -6.78 17.68 -1.29
CA ASN A 228 -5.48 17.02 -1.12
C ASN A 228 -4.77 17.46 0.17
N ALA A 229 -4.93 18.72 0.60
CA ALA A 229 -4.41 19.19 1.88
C ALA A 229 -5.09 18.48 3.05
N ILE A 230 -6.42 18.39 3.03
CA ILE A 230 -7.19 17.67 4.06
C ILE A 230 -6.81 16.19 4.08
N MET A 231 -6.80 15.53 2.91
CA MET A 231 -6.45 14.11 2.79
C MET A 231 -5.00 13.82 3.15
N GLY A 232 -4.07 14.69 2.78
CA GLY A 232 -2.66 14.58 3.14
C GLY A 232 -2.45 14.70 4.65
N ILE A 233 -3.16 15.62 5.30
CA ILE A 233 -3.13 15.77 6.77
C ILE A 233 -3.81 14.58 7.45
N SER A 234 -5.02 14.21 7.02
CA SER A 234 -5.80 13.15 7.67
C SER A 234 -5.14 11.79 7.51
N MET A 235 -4.77 11.39 6.29
CA MET A 235 -4.18 10.07 6.02
C MET A 235 -2.68 10.03 6.33
N GLY A 236 -1.94 11.09 6.00
CA GLY A 236 -0.49 11.13 6.14
C GLY A 236 0.00 11.43 7.56
N ILE A 237 -0.71 12.26 8.33
CA ILE A 237 -0.32 12.61 9.70
C ILE A 237 -1.13 11.83 10.73
N TYR A 238 -2.47 11.84 10.63
CA TYR A 238 -3.30 11.30 11.70
C TYR A 238 -3.57 9.80 11.55
N HIS A 239 -3.92 9.30 10.38
CA HIS A 239 -4.33 7.90 10.24
C HIS A 239 -3.18 6.94 10.52
N GLN A 240 -2.00 7.19 9.97
CA GLN A 240 -0.83 6.29 10.12
C GLN A 240 0.20 6.79 11.15
N GLY A 241 0.01 7.98 11.72
CA GLY A 241 1.03 8.66 12.52
C GLY A 241 1.43 7.95 13.81
N GLY A 242 0.53 7.21 14.46
CA GLY A 242 0.83 6.49 15.70
C GLY A 242 1.49 5.12 15.50
N VAL A 243 1.12 4.43 14.41
CA VAL A 243 1.45 3.03 14.18
C VAL A 243 2.96 2.81 13.97
N VAL A 244 3.57 3.61 13.08
CA VAL A 244 5.01 3.48 12.78
C VAL A 244 5.89 3.89 13.98
N PRO A 245 5.66 5.02 14.67
CA PRO A 245 6.40 5.37 15.88
C PRO A 245 6.22 4.37 17.02
N ALA A 246 5.02 3.80 17.20
CA ALA A 246 4.80 2.77 18.21
C ALA A 246 5.66 1.53 17.91
N GLN A 247 5.66 1.06 16.66
CA GLN A 247 6.44 -0.10 16.24
C GLN A 247 7.96 0.14 16.36
N ALA A 248 8.43 1.32 15.96
CA ALA A 248 9.84 1.71 16.11
C ALA A 248 10.24 1.80 17.59
N TRP A 249 9.38 2.36 18.43
CA TRP A 249 9.60 2.44 19.87
C TRP A 249 9.67 1.04 20.50
N LEU A 250 8.72 0.15 20.18
CA LEU A 250 8.71 -1.25 20.61
C LEU A 250 9.98 -1.99 20.17
N GLY A 251 10.46 -1.76 18.94
CA GLY A 251 11.70 -2.32 18.44
C GLY A 251 12.93 -1.95 19.29
N GLN A 252 12.95 -0.76 19.88
CA GLN A 252 14.04 -0.29 20.76
C GLN A 252 13.94 -0.85 22.19
N GLN A 253 12.78 -1.38 22.59
CA GLN A 253 12.49 -1.84 23.95
C GLN A 253 13.02 -3.26 24.23
N LYS A 254 14.34 -3.46 24.17
CA LYS A 254 14.97 -4.78 24.39
C LYS A 254 14.78 -5.31 25.82
N GLU A 255 14.90 -4.46 26.84
CA GLU A 255 14.71 -4.87 28.24
C GLU A 255 13.24 -5.14 28.57
N LEU A 256 12.34 -4.34 27.99
CA LEU A 256 10.90 -4.58 28.08
C LEU A 256 10.53 -5.92 27.42
N GLY A 257 11.19 -6.30 26.33
CA GLY A 257 11.01 -7.61 25.68
C GLY A 257 11.37 -8.82 26.56
N ALA A 258 12.14 -8.65 27.63
CA ALA A 258 12.39 -9.72 28.61
C ALA A 258 11.14 -10.06 29.44
N HIS A 259 10.27 -9.07 29.69
CA HIS A 259 9.07 -9.20 30.52
C HIS A 259 7.75 -9.10 29.72
N MET A 260 7.81 -8.53 28.52
CA MET A 260 6.69 -8.28 27.60
C MET A 260 6.92 -9.06 26.32
N GLN A 261 6.63 -10.36 26.37
CA GLN A 261 6.87 -11.28 25.26
C GLN A 261 5.86 -11.15 24.13
N GLU A 262 4.71 -10.51 24.38
CA GLU A 262 3.64 -10.34 23.41
C GLU A 262 3.11 -8.90 23.42
N VAL A 263 2.84 -8.37 22.23
CA VAL A 263 2.15 -7.11 21.98
C VAL A 263 0.92 -7.38 21.13
N MET A 264 -0.24 -6.98 21.65
CA MET A 264 -1.54 -7.13 21.02
C MET A 264 -2.03 -5.78 20.49
N TRP A 265 -2.40 -5.72 19.21
CA TRP A 265 -2.94 -4.52 18.56
C TRP A 265 -4.47 -4.63 18.52
N TRP A 266 -5.17 -3.80 19.27
CA TRP A 266 -6.62 -3.84 19.39
C TRP A 266 -7.27 -2.58 18.84
N ARG A 267 -8.36 -2.76 18.07
CA ARG A 267 -9.04 -1.73 17.26
C ARG A 267 -8.15 -0.98 16.27
N THR A 268 -6.87 -1.32 16.13
CA THR A 268 -5.95 -0.73 15.13
C THR A 268 -5.24 -1.86 14.39
N TYR A 269 -4.93 -1.63 13.12
CA TYR A 269 -4.14 -2.58 12.32
C TYR A 269 -2.73 -2.76 12.89
N SER A 270 -2.24 -4.00 12.92
CA SER A 270 -0.87 -4.29 13.36
C SER A 270 0.16 -4.00 12.25
N PRO A 271 1.21 -3.22 12.50
CA PRO A 271 2.22 -2.92 11.50
C PRO A 271 3.07 -4.14 11.15
N PRO A 272 3.76 -4.12 10.00
CA PRO A 272 4.70 -5.17 9.63
C PRO A 272 5.77 -5.40 10.71
N VAL A 273 5.94 -6.67 11.08
CA VAL A 273 6.84 -7.11 12.16
C VAL A 273 8.32 -6.87 11.85
N TRP A 274 8.70 -6.77 10.56
CA TRP A 274 10.09 -6.53 10.15
C TRP A 274 10.66 -5.21 10.65
N LEU A 275 9.81 -4.22 11.00
CA LEU A 275 10.26 -2.94 11.55
C LEU A 275 10.78 -3.08 13.01
N MET A 276 10.50 -4.21 13.66
CA MET A 276 11.01 -4.52 15.00
C MET A 276 12.39 -5.20 15.01
N ASP A 277 13.08 -5.30 13.87
CA ASP A 277 14.48 -5.76 13.75
C ASP A 277 14.82 -6.97 14.63
N HIS A 278 14.13 -8.09 14.40
CA HIS A 278 14.31 -9.36 15.11
C HIS A 278 14.10 -9.32 16.64
N ASN A 279 13.45 -8.28 17.17
CA ASN A 279 13.05 -8.25 18.57
C ASN A 279 12.12 -9.44 18.87
N PRO A 280 12.36 -10.23 19.94
CA PRO A 280 11.59 -11.45 20.23
C PRO A 280 10.11 -11.22 20.60
N ILE A 281 9.66 -9.97 20.65
CA ILE A 281 8.28 -9.63 20.99
C ILE A 281 7.33 -10.14 19.90
N ARG A 282 6.50 -11.11 20.26
CA ARG A 282 5.43 -11.62 19.40
C ARG A 282 4.38 -10.53 19.19
N THR A 283 4.06 -10.21 17.95
CA THR A 283 2.94 -9.31 17.63
C THR A 283 1.69 -10.13 17.30
N THR A 284 0.57 -9.77 17.90
CA THR A 284 -0.74 -10.38 17.66
C THR A 284 -1.74 -9.33 17.22
N ASP A 285 -2.39 -9.57 16.09
CA ASP A 285 -3.44 -8.70 15.56
C ASP A 285 -4.80 -9.09 16.18
N LEU A 286 -5.46 -8.11 16.80
CA LEU A 286 -6.81 -8.20 17.36
C LEU A 286 -7.75 -7.16 16.72
N MET A 287 -7.43 -6.68 15.51
CA MET A 287 -8.26 -5.75 14.76
C MET A 287 -9.66 -6.36 14.56
N GLY A 288 -10.70 -5.65 15.01
CA GLY A 288 -12.11 -6.09 14.93
C GLY A 288 -12.57 -7.05 16.04
N MET A 289 -11.70 -7.46 16.97
CA MET A 289 -12.10 -8.31 18.10
C MET A 289 -12.98 -7.51 19.08
N PRO A 290 -14.16 -8.02 19.48
CA PRO A 290 -14.99 -7.39 20.50
C PRO A 290 -14.24 -7.22 21.83
N PHE A 291 -14.61 -6.19 22.60
CA PHE A 291 -13.92 -5.85 23.85
C PHE A 291 -13.78 -7.06 24.79
N ILE A 292 -14.88 -7.76 25.10
CA ILE A 292 -14.91 -8.91 26.03
C ILE A 292 -14.00 -10.06 25.56
N GLU A 293 -13.99 -10.37 24.27
CA GLU A 293 -13.14 -11.42 23.71
C GLU A 293 -11.65 -11.04 23.81
N MET A 294 -11.33 -9.77 23.56
CA MET A 294 -9.98 -9.23 23.74
C MET A 294 -9.56 -9.33 25.21
N GLN A 295 -10.44 -9.01 26.17
CA GLN A 295 -10.13 -9.17 27.60
C GLN A 295 -9.80 -10.63 27.94
N ASN A 296 -10.63 -11.57 27.49
CA ASN A 296 -10.42 -13.00 27.75
C ASN A 296 -9.11 -13.52 27.14
N LYS A 297 -8.71 -12.97 25.99
CA LYS A 297 -7.44 -13.30 25.34
C LYS A 297 -6.24 -12.77 26.13
N ILE A 298 -6.32 -11.55 26.66
CA ILE A 298 -5.32 -11.00 27.59
C ILE A 298 -5.21 -11.87 28.85
N ASP A 299 -6.34 -12.24 29.46
CA ASP A 299 -6.37 -13.09 30.65
C ASP A 299 -5.71 -14.46 30.39
N THR A 300 -6.04 -15.08 29.26
CA THR A 300 -5.46 -16.36 28.84
C THR A 300 -3.96 -16.24 28.62
N ALA A 301 -3.52 -15.17 27.98
CA ALA A 301 -2.12 -14.94 27.67
C ALA A 301 -1.29 -14.62 28.93
N LEU A 302 -1.84 -13.90 29.92
CA LEU A 302 -1.19 -13.69 31.22
C LEU A 302 -1.17 -14.98 32.06
N GLY A 303 -2.23 -15.80 31.97
CA GLY A 303 -2.41 -16.97 32.79
C GLY A 303 -3.16 -16.67 34.09
N LYS A 304 -3.63 -17.73 34.75
CA LYS A 304 -4.40 -17.64 36.01
C LYS A 304 -3.52 -17.41 37.23
N GLU A 305 -2.29 -17.92 37.20
CA GLU A 305 -1.33 -17.75 38.29
C GLU A 305 -0.71 -16.37 38.27
N CYS A 306 -0.47 -15.80 39.45
CA CYS A 306 0.14 -14.48 39.54
C CYS A 306 1.64 -14.55 39.26
N ASN A 307 2.09 -13.86 38.22
CA ASN A 307 3.48 -13.79 37.84
C ASN A 307 3.84 -12.32 37.57
N THR A 308 4.55 -11.70 38.52
CA THR A 308 4.99 -10.30 38.44
C THR A 308 5.95 -10.04 37.28
N ASN A 309 6.64 -11.07 36.80
CA ASN A 309 7.61 -10.97 35.69
C ASN A 309 6.96 -11.06 34.31
N LYS A 310 5.65 -11.33 34.24
CA LYS A 310 4.92 -11.52 32.98
C LYS A 310 3.97 -10.36 32.73
N SER A 311 4.15 -9.72 31.57
CA SER A 311 3.30 -8.62 31.11
C SER A 311 3.00 -8.73 29.62
N ILE A 312 1.95 -8.05 29.19
CA ILE A 312 1.55 -7.96 27.78
C ILE A 312 1.46 -6.49 27.39
N GLY A 313 1.91 -6.15 26.19
CA GLY A 313 1.68 -4.82 25.62
C GLY A 313 0.33 -4.79 24.91
N LEU A 314 -0.55 -3.87 25.28
CA LEU A 314 -1.79 -3.59 24.57
C LEU A 314 -1.64 -2.26 23.83
N VAL A 315 -1.65 -2.32 22.50
CA VAL A 315 -1.69 -1.13 21.64
C VAL A 315 -3.14 -0.86 21.27
N ALA A 316 -3.65 0.32 21.65
CA ALA A 316 -5.03 0.68 21.40
C ALA A 316 -5.21 2.20 21.19
N PRO A 317 -6.27 2.63 20.48
CA PRO A 317 -6.63 4.04 20.39
C PRO A 317 -6.91 4.63 21.78
N PHE A 318 -6.44 5.85 22.03
CA PHE A 318 -6.71 6.57 23.29
C PHE A 318 -8.20 6.90 23.48
N SER A 319 -8.96 6.88 22.38
CA SER A 319 -10.41 7.03 22.34
C SER A 319 -11.18 5.83 22.89
N SER A 320 -10.53 4.68 23.13
CA SER A 320 -11.13 3.49 23.73
C SER A 320 -11.36 3.69 25.23
N ALA A 321 -12.41 4.45 25.57
CA ALA A 321 -12.73 4.85 26.94
C ALA A 321 -13.08 3.64 27.84
N GLU A 322 -13.48 2.52 27.25
CA GLU A 322 -13.75 1.25 27.95
C GLU A 322 -12.49 0.72 28.66
N LEU A 323 -11.29 1.11 28.20
CA LEU A 323 -10.02 0.77 28.84
C LEU A 323 -9.68 1.64 30.06
N ASP A 324 -10.40 2.76 30.26
CA ASP A 324 -10.19 3.63 31.43
C ASP A 324 -10.98 3.16 32.65
N ALA A 325 -11.98 2.30 32.44
CA ALA A 325 -12.69 1.67 33.55
C ALA A 325 -11.71 0.84 34.39
N SER A 326 -11.95 0.73 35.68
CA SER A 326 -11.11 -0.08 36.56
C SER A 326 -11.27 -1.56 36.22
N TRP A 327 -10.18 -2.21 35.81
CA TRP A 327 -10.12 -3.67 35.63
C TRP A 327 -9.89 -4.40 36.96
N ALA A 328 -10.19 -3.74 38.09
CA ALA A 328 -10.01 -4.29 39.43
C ALA A 328 -10.78 -5.61 39.63
N GLU A 329 -11.94 -5.80 39.00
CA GLU A 329 -12.69 -7.07 39.05
C GLU A 329 -11.92 -8.26 38.49
N ARG A 330 -10.88 -8.02 37.67
CA ARG A 330 -10.05 -9.07 37.05
C ARG A 330 -8.63 -9.14 37.60
N ASP A 331 -8.34 -8.38 38.65
CA ASP A 331 -6.99 -8.21 39.19
C ASP A 331 -5.97 -7.77 38.11
N LEU A 332 -6.38 -6.93 37.16
CA LEU A 332 -5.49 -6.44 36.09
C LEU A 332 -5.20 -4.94 36.26
N VAL A 333 -3.94 -4.58 36.01
CA VAL A 333 -3.49 -3.18 35.94
C VAL A 333 -3.04 -2.89 34.52
N LEU A 334 -3.56 -1.78 33.98
CA LEU A 334 -3.14 -1.20 32.71
C LEU A 334 -2.32 0.05 32.99
N GLU A 335 -1.02 -0.03 32.75
CA GLU A 335 -0.07 1.08 32.92
C GLU A 335 0.26 1.67 31.55
N GLU A 336 0.02 2.96 31.35
CA GLU A 336 0.46 3.62 30.12
C GLU A 336 1.99 3.78 30.10
N ILE A 337 2.64 3.18 29.11
CA ILE A 337 4.10 3.21 28.95
C ILE A 337 4.54 4.06 27.76
N TRP A 338 3.63 4.35 26.82
CA TRP A 338 3.90 5.18 25.65
C TRP A 338 2.62 5.76 25.05
N ARG A 339 2.71 6.98 24.51
CA ARG A 339 1.60 7.67 23.83
C ARG A 339 2.07 8.49 22.63
N TYR A 340 1.24 8.51 21.59
CA TYR A 340 1.39 9.40 20.45
C TYR A 340 0.09 10.15 20.16
N GLY A 341 0.09 11.47 20.31
CA GLY A 341 -1.13 12.29 20.26
C GLY A 341 -1.62 12.67 18.86
N ARG A 342 -0.83 12.45 17.80
CA ARG A 342 -1.22 12.76 16.41
C ARG A 342 -1.68 11.50 15.69
N HIS A 343 -2.63 10.77 16.26
CA HIS A 343 -3.19 9.58 15.64
C HIS A 343 -4.71 9.59 15.70
N LEU A 344 -5.35 9.32 14.58
CA LEU A 344 -6.80 9.15 14.49
C LEU A 344 -7.07 7.78 13.89
N ASN A 345 -7.64 6.90 14.70
CA ASN A 345 -7.93 5.55 14.27
C ASN A 345 -9.28 5.52 13.56
N LEU A 346 -9.28 5.15 12.28
CA LEU A 346 -10.52 5.11 11.47
C LEU A 346 -11.34 3.84 11.73
N ASP A 347 -10.72 2.82 12.33
CA ASP A 347 -11.37 1.56 12.70
C ASP A 347 -12.12 1.64 14.05
N ASP A 348 -12.05 2.79 14.74
CA ASP A 348 -12.79 3.09 15.98
C ASP A 348 -13.98 4.04 15.73
N LEU A 349 -14.52 4.01 14.50
CA LEU A 349 -15.68 4.80 14.05
C LEU A 349 -16.99 4.00 14.14
N GLU A 350 -17.26 3.39 15.30
CA GLU A 350 -18.54 2.74 15.57
C GLU A 350 -19.57 3.80 15.96
N PHE A 351 -20.51 4.10 15.05
CA PHE A 351 -21.54 5.14 15.24
C PHE A 351 -22.73 4.72 16.09
N GLY A 352 -22.71 3.52 16.69
CA GLY A 352 -23.86 2.85 17.33
C GLY A 352 -24.64 3.70 18.33
N GLU A 353 -24.42 3.49 19.62
CA GLU A 353 -25.20 4.18 20.67
C GLU A 353 -24.81 5.65 20.86
N GLU A 354 -23.55 6.01 20.53
CA GLU A 354 -23.03 7.37 20.68
C GLU A 354 -23.49 8.33 19.55
N GLY A 355 -23.99 7.79 18.43
CA GLY A 355 -24.31 8.53 17.23
C GLY A 355 -23.10 9.20 16.57
N VAL A 356 -23.29 9.77 15.38
CA VAL A 356 -22.20 10.36 14.58
C VAL A 356 -21.43 11.45 15.32
N LEU A 357 -22.14 12.38 15.97
CA LEU A 357 -21.51 13.53 16.64
C LEU A 357 -20.76 13.11 17.92
N GLY A 358 -21.30 12.13 18.66
CA GLY A 358 -20.66 11.58 19.86
C GLY A 358 -19.36 10.86 19.51
N THR A 359 -19.40 9.96 18.53
CA THR A 359 -18.22 9.24 18.04
C THR A 359 -17.15 10.21 17.53
N LEU A 360 -17.52 11.23 16.74
CA LEU A 360 -16.56 12.23 16.26
C LEU A 360 -15.95 13.04 17.42
N ARG A 361 -16.75 13.44 18.41
CA ARG A 361 -16.25 14.15 19.60
C ARG A 361 -15.28 13.28 20.40
N ARG A 362 -15.57 11.98 20.55
CA ARG A 362 -14.70 11.00 21.22
C ARG A 362 -13.39 10.80 20.46
N VAL A 363 -13.46 10.42 19.18
CA VAL A 363 -12.28 10.08 18.36
C VAL A 363 -11.38 11.29 18.12
N VAL A 364 -11.94 12.48 17.90
CA VAL A 364 -11.14 13.71 17.70
C VAL A 364 -10.63 14.28 19.03
N GLY A 365 -11.47 14.27 20.06
CA GLY A 365 -11.16 14.81 21.39
C GLY A 365 -10.15 13.95 22.16
N ARG A 366 -10.24 12.63 22.02
CA ARG A 366 -9.33 11.64 22.61
C ARG A 366 -8.47 10.96 21.55
N ARG A 367 -8.06 11.70 20.53
CA ARG A 367 -7.16 11.21 19.50
C ARG A 367 -5.82 10.78 20.12
N GLY A 368 -5.25 9.73 19.56
CA GLY A 368 -3.93 9.23 19.93
C GLY A 368 -3.85 7.71 19.89
N LEU A 369 -2.63 7.20 19.82
CA LEU A 369 -2.33 5.78 19.98
C LEU A 369 -1.54 5.60 21.27
N VAL A 370 -1.91 4.58 22.05
CA VAL A 370 -1.29 4.31 23.35
C VAL A 370 -0.80 2.88 23.39
N VAL A 371 0.39 2.68 23.97
CA VAL A 371 0.84 1.36 24.42
C VAL A 371 0.66 1.30 25.93
N ARG A 372 -0.12 0.33 26.39
CA ARG A 372 -0.35 0.03 27.80
C ARG A 372 0.30 -1.29 28.16
N ARG A 373 1.07 -1.34 29.23
CA ARG A 373 1.53 -2.58 29.85
C ARG A 373 0.39 -3.15 30.69
N VAL A 374 0.00 -4.38 30.43
CA VAL A 374 -1.02 -5.12 31.18
C VAL A 374 -0.33 -6.17 32.03
N ARG A 375 -0.62 -6.16 33.34
CA ARG A 375 -0.09 -7.14 34.31
C ARG A 375 -1.14 -7.51 35.35
N ARG A 376 -1.02 -8.70 35.94
CA ARG A 376 -1.87 -9.14 37.06
C ARG A 376 -1.39 -8.52 38.38
N ILE A 377 -2.32 -8.08 39.21
CA ILE A 377 -2.08 -7.65 40.59
C ILE A 377 -1.85 -8.92 41.40
N CYS A 378 -0.66 -9.07 41.97
CA CYS A 378 -0.41 -10.10 42.97
C CYS A 378 -0.71 -9.48 44.32
N GLN A 379 -1.73 -9.98 45.01
CA GLN A 379 -1.82 -9.76 46.45
C GLN A 379 -0.67 -10.54 47.08
N ASP A 380 0.22 -9.84 47.78
CA ASP A 380 1.21 -10.52 48.61
C ASP A 380 0.43 -11.41 49.60
N ALA A 381 0.65 -12.71 49.52
CA ALA A 381 0.25 -13.64 50.57
C ALA A 381 1.13 -13.33 51.80
N GLY A 382 0.83 -12.23 52.50
CA GLY A 382 1.72 -11.65 53.49
C GLY A 382 1.18 -10.35 54.05
N GLY A 383 -0.01 -10.38 54.65
CA GLY A 383 -0.42 -9.36 55.62
C GLY A 383 0.54 -9.36 56.81
N GLY A 384 1.64 -8.63 56.68
CA GLY A 384 2.54 -8.26 57.75
C GLY A 384 2.65 -6.75 57.76
N THR A 385 1.96 -6.12 58.70
CA THR A 385 2.06 -4.70 59.04
C THR A 385 3.52 -4.26 59.12
N MET A 386 4.00 -3.46 58.16
CA MET A 386 5.14 -2.59 58.39
C MET A 386 4.62 -1.25 58.90
N HIS A 387 4.61 -1.10 60.22
CA HIS A 387 4.82 0.20 60.83
C HIS A 387 6.24 0.65 60.47
N GLY A 388 6.35 1.72 59.69
CA GLY A 388 7.57 2.46 59.47
C GLY A 388 7.29 3.90 59.82
N ASP A 389 7.85 4.33 60.95
CA ASP A 389 7.79 5.67 61.49
C ASP A 389 8.34 6.74 60.54
N TRP A 390 7.87 7.97 60.79
CA TRP A 390 8.13 9.24 60.12
C TRP A 390 9.59 9.55 59.78
#